data_AF-A0A8K0E231-F1
#
_entry.id   AF-A0A8K0E231-F1
#
_cell.length_a   1.000
_cell.length_b   1.000
_cell.length_c   1.000
_cell.angle_alpha   90.00
_cell.angle_beta   90.00
_cell.angle_gamma   90.00
#
_symmetry.space_group_name_H-M   'P 1'
#
loop_
_entity.id
_entity.type
_entity.pdbx_description
1 polymer ?
#
loop_
_entity_poly.entity_id
_entity_poly.type
_entity_poly.pdbx_seq_one_letter_code
_entity_poly.pdbx_strand_id
1 'polypeptide(L)' 'MGFTRFYSPLSLFCFTGLVLTHVYAFPVRNPNQDFVDAHNAARAQVGVGLLSWNHTLASSALK' A
#
# COMPACT_ATOMS: atom_id res chain seq x y z
N MET A 1 -24.04 -23.45 30.95
CA MET A 1 -23.81 -22.55 29.80
C MET A 1 -22.73 -21.53 30.14
N GLY A 2 -21.45 -21.87 29.96
CA GLY A 2 -20.31 -20.98 30.30
C GLY A 2 -19.30 -20.78 29.17
N PHE A 3 -19.29 -21.67 28.18
CA PHE A 3 -18.34 -21.62 27.06
C PHE A 3 -18.57 -20.42 26.13
N THR A 4 -19.82 -20.03 25.87
CA THR A 4 -20.18 -18.91 24.98
C THR A 4 -19.69 -17.54 25.45
N ARG A 5 -19.43 -17.35 26.76
CA ARG A 5 -18.94 -16.07 27.31
C ARG A 5 -17.47 -15.81 27.01
N PHE A 6 -16.65 -16.85 26.81
CA PHE A 6 -15.23 -16.72 26.47
C PHE A 6 -14.99 -16.57 24.96
N TYR A 7 -15.87 -17.12 24.12
CA TYR A 7 -15.79 -16.94 22.66
C TYR A 7 -16.14 -15.52 22.20
N SER A 8 -16.94 -14.78 22.98
CA SER A 8 -17.36 -13.40 22.65
C SER A 8 -16.20 -12.38 22.61
N PRO A 9 -15.32 -12.27 23.63
CA PRO A 9 -14.17 -11.35 23.56
C PRO A 9 -13.10 -11.83 22.57
N LEU A 10 -12.91 -13.14 22.42
CA LEU A 10 -11.92 -13.73 21.51
C LEU A 10 -12.26 -13.44 20.03
N SER A 11 -13.55 -13.57 19.69
CA SER A 11 -14.09 -13.23 18.37
C SER A 11 -13.92 -11.73 18.07
N LEU A 12 -14.27 -10.87 19.03
CA LEU A 12 -14.13 -9.42 18.88
C LEU A 12 -12.67 -8.98 18.66
N PHE A 13 -11.72 -9.64 19.34
CA PHE A 13 -10.28 -9.42 19.19
C PHE A 13 -9.76 -9.86 17.80
N CYS A 14 -10.25 -10.99 17.28
CA CYS A 14 -9.93 -11.44 15.92
C CYS A 14 -10.40 -10.45 14.85
N PHE A 15 -11.63 -9.93 14.96
CA PHE A 15 -12.15 -8.96 13.99
C PHE A 15 -11.42 -7.61 14.06
N THR A 16 -11.10 -7.13 15.26
CA THR A 16 -10.30 -5.89 15.42
C THR A 16 -8.87 -6.06 14.89
N GLY A 17 -8.23 -7.21 15.11
CA GLY A 17 -6.91 -7.52 14.56
C GLY A 17 -6.90 -7.56 13.03
N LEU A 18 -7.93 -8.16 12.40
CA LEU A 18 -8.07 -8.24 10.94
C LEU A 18 -8.31 -6.87 10.29
N VAL A 19 -9.12 -6.02 10.93
CA VAL A 19 -9.36 -4.65 10.45
C VAL A 19 -8.09 -3.80 10.55
N LEU A 20 -7.34 -3.92 11.66
CA LEU A 20 -6.06 -3.22 11.81
C LEU A 20 -5.06 -3.67 10.74
N THR A 21 -4.90 -4.98 10.51
CA THR A 21 -3.98 -5.45 9.46
C THR A 21 -4.39 -5.02 8.06
N HIS A 22 -5.69 -4.97 7.75
CA HIS A 22 -6.15 -4.47 6.45
C HIS A 22 -5.85 -2.99 6.25
N VAL A 23 -6.15 -2.13 7.23
CA VAL A 23 -5.96 -0.66 7.08
C VAL A 23 -4.47 -0.29 6.98
N TYR A 24 -3.60 -1.02 7.68
CA TYR A 24 -2.15 -0.76 7.66
C TYR A 24 -1.43 -1.44 6.48
N ALA A 25 -2.05 -2.42 5.81
CA ALA A 25 -1.49 -3.11 4.66
C ALA A 25 -1.67 -2.38 3.32
N PHE A 26 -2.36 -1.24 3.30
CA PHE A 26 -2.39 -0.35 2.14
C PHE A 26 -1.32 0.73 2.31
N PRO A 27 -0.08 0.51 1.82
CA PRO A 27 0.82 1.65 1.63
C PRO A 27 0.10 2.65 0.72
N VAL A 28 0.19 3.94 1.05
CA VAL A 28 -0.28 5.02 0.19
C VAL A 28 0.39 4.82 -1.17
N ARG A 29 -0.35 4.21 -2.10
CA ARG A 29 0.11 4.01 -3.46
C ARG A 29 0.10 5.39 -4.09
N ASN A 30 1.26 5.83 -4.60
CA ASN A 30 1.30 7.01 -5.44
C ASN A 30 0.29 6.80 -6.58
N PRO A 31 -0.68 7.70 -6.80
CA PRO A 31 -1.65 7.55 -7.90
C PRO A 31 -0.96 7.47 -9.27
N ASN A 32 0.30 7.86 -9.37
CA ASN A 32 1.12 7.78 -10.59
C ASN A 32 2.09 6.58 -10.61
N GLN A 33 1.91 5.59 -9.73
CA GLN A 33 2.82 4.45 -9.63
C GLN A 33 2.91 3.66 -10.93
N ASP A 34 1.77 3.46 -11.60
CA ASP A 34 1.72 2.71 -12.86
C ASP A 34 2.56 3.38 -13.97
N PHE A 35 2.61 4.72 -13.98
CA PHE A 35 3.47 5.47 -14.89
C PHE A 35 4.96 5.20 -14.61
N VAL A 36 5.37 5.23 -13.34
CA VAL A 36 6.75 4.96 -12.93
C VAL A 36 7.14 3.52 -13.24
N ASP A 37 6.26 2.57 -12.98
CA ASP A 37 6.50 1.14 -13.18
C ASP A 37 6.74 0.80 -14.66
N ALA A 38 5.93 1.37 -15.57
CA ALA A 38 6.10 1.18 -17.01
C ALA A 38 7.47 1.69 -17.50
N HIS A 39 7.91 2.87 -17.02
CA HIS A 39 9.22 3.42 -17.37
C HIS A 39 10.36 2.61 -16.78
N ASN A 40 10.21 2.15 -15.54
CA ASN A 40 11.19 1.33 -14.88
C ASN A 40 11.38 -0.04 -15.56
N ALA A 41 10.30 -0.64 -16.07
CA ALA A 41 10.37 -1.84 -16.88
C ALA A 41 11.23 -1.64 -18.13
N ALA A 42 11.02 -0.53 -18.87
CA ALA A 42 11.83 -0.19 -20.04
C ALA A 42 13.30 0.12 -19.67
N ARG A 43 13.55 0.85 -18.58
CA ARG A 43 14.91 1.17 -18.11
C ARG A 43 15.69 -0.06 -17.67
N ALA A 44 15.02 -1.02 -17.05
CA ALA A 44 15.62 -2.29 -16.66
C ALA A 44 16.09 -3.10 -17.87
N GLN A 45 15.36 -3.05 -19.00
CA GLN A 45 15.76 -3.74 -20.24
C GLN A 45 17.10 -3.24 -20.80
N VAL A 46 17.45 -1.98 -20.52
CA VAL A 46 18.71 -1.36 -20.98
C VAL A 46 19.74 -1.20 -19.85
N GLY A 47 19.50 -1.81 -18.67
CA GLY A 47 20.44 -1.81 -17.55
C GLY A 47 20.61 -0.45 -16.86
N VAL A 48 19.63 0.44 -16.96
CA VAL A 48 19.67 1.77 -16.35
C VAL A 48 18.88 1.77 -15.03
N GLY A 49 19.37 2.50 -14.03
CA GLY A 49 18.77 2.57 -12.69
C GLY A 49 17.32 3.05 -12.67
N LEU A 50 16.57 2.60 -11.65
CA LEU A 50 15.15 2.87 -11.48
C LEU A 50 14.85 4.33 -11.12
N LEU A 51 13.64 4.76 -11.44
CA LEU A 51 13.06 6.06 -11.10
C LEU A 51 12.14 5.91 -9.89
N SER A 52 12.06 6.98 -9.11
CA SER A 52 11.04 7.20 -8.09
C SER A 52 10.25 8.46 -8.44
N TRP A 53 8.97 8.49 -8.05
CA TRP A 53 8.13 9.65 -8.30
C TRP A 53 8.55 10.84 -7.45
N ASN A 54 8.66 12.02 -8.07
CA ASN A 54 8.98 13.26 -7.39
C ASN A 54 7.81 14.24 -7.50
N HIS A 55 7.15 14.52 -6.37
CA HIS A 55 5.99 15.40 -6.33
C HIS A 55 6.31 16.87 -6.65
N THR A 56 7.52 17.36 -6.33
CA THR A 56 7.93 18.73 -6.65
C THR A 56 8.12 18.92 -8.16
N LEU A 57 8.71 17.92 -8.82
CA LEU A 57 8.85 17.91 -10.28
C LEU A 57 7.49 17.81 -10.96
N ALA A 58 6.59 16.94 -10.46
CA ALA A 58 5.23 16.82 -10.98
C ALA A 58 4.47 18.16 -10.88
N SER A 59 4.52 18.83 -9.72
CA SER A 59 3.89 20.14 -9.53
C SER A 59 4.50 21.23 -10.42
N SER A 60 5.80 21.15 -10.73
CA SER A 60 6.45 22.12 -11.63
C SER A 60 6.03 21.91 -13.09
N ALA A 61 5.75 20.68 -13.50
CA ALA A 61 5.29 20.36 -14.85
C ALA A 61 3.81 20.69 -15.12
N LEU A 62 3.04 21.01 -14.07
CA LEU A 62 1.62 21.42 -14.17
C LEU A 62 1.44 22.93 -14.37
N LYS A 63 2.54 23.70 -14.36
CA LYS A 63 2.55 25.14 -14.66
C LYS A 63 2.77 25.38 -16.15
#